data_AF-A0AAI8SS09-F1
#
_entry.id   AF-A0AAI8SS09-F1
#
_cell.length_a   1.000
_cell.length_b   1.000
_cell.length_c   1.000
_cell.angle_alpha   90.00
_cell.angle_beta   90.00
_cell.angle_gamma   90.00
#
_symmetry.space_group_name_H-M   'P 1'
#
loop_
_entity.id
_entity.type
_entity.pdbx_description
1 polymer ?
#
loop_
_entity_poly.entity_id
_entity_poly.type
_entity_poly.pdbx_seq_one_letter_code
_entity_poly.pdbx_strand_id
1 'polypeptide(L)'
;MTSGGSGPIIGGGSAAAQGISQQLFSFGNPGVVQEVDGSDAAQFITAAAGAANQQLAAPFSLLRRALTCQDNNAGFGARAYRRNDGQWGGAVLVAAKSATPSPDNLAACAKTNWRRATAGGETAMCNSGWTTPTSYESRRGETYYILLAGTAADFCRDLNAKYKSDATGWPF
;
A
#
# COMPACT_ATOMS: atom_id res chain seq x y z
N MET A 1 -16.12 -2.61 -11.72
CA MET A 1 -15.03 -3.45 -12.25
C MET A 1 -15.21 -4.83 -11.65
N THR A 2 -15.36 -5.84 -12.49
CA THR A 2 -15.39 -7.26 -12.11
C THR A 2 -13.96 -7.68 -11.82
N SER A 3 -13.68 -8.24 -10.63
CA SER A 3 -12.30 -8.56 -10.23
C SER A 3 -11.72 -9.63 -11.15
N GLY A 4 -10.70 -9.27 -11.93
CA GLY A 4 -10.04 -10.15 -12.87
C GLY A 4 -8.98 -11.00 -12.17
N GLY A 5 -9.42 -12.06 -11.49
CA GLY A 5 -8.75 -13.37 -11.31
C GLY A 5 -7.27 -13.48 -10.91
N SER A 6 -6.54 -12.39 -10.70
CA SER A 6 -5.18 -12.39 -10.18
C SER A 6 -5.29 -12.19 -8.68
N GLY A 7 -4.72 -13.12 -7.90
CA GLY A 7 -4.73 -13.03 -6.44
C GLY A 7 -4.13 -11.71 -5.93
N PRO A 8 -4.02 -11.53 -4.61
CA PRO A 8 -3.59 -10.27 -3.99
C PRO A 8 -2.21 -9.76 -4.42
N ILE A 9 -1.43 -10.55 -5.17
CA ILE A 9 -0.03 -10.33 -5.46
C ILE A 9 0.18 -10.09 -6.96
N ILE A 10 0.79 -8.95 -7.27
CA ILE A 10 1.31 -8.60 -8.58
C ILE A 10 2.74 -9.12 -8.66
N GLY A 11 3.05 -10.08 -9.54
CA GLY A 11 4.44 -10.51 -9.80
C GLY A 11 4.77 -11.97 -9.45
N GLY A 12 3.86 -12.72 -8.82
CA GLY A 12 3.94 -14.20 -8.78
C GLY A 12 4.88 -14.85 -7.75
N GLY A 13 5.40 -14.12 -6.75
CA GLY A 13 6.23 -14.70 -5.68
C GLY A 13 5.46 -15.62 -4.71
N SER A 14 6.00 -16.80 -4.39
CA SER A 14 5.29 -17.91 -3.73
C SER A 14 5.51 -18.05 -2.21
N ALA A 15 6.59 -17.52 -1.62
CA ALA A 15 6.87 -17.68 -0.18
C ALA A 15 6.25 -16.58 0.71
N ALA A 16 6.11 -15.36 0.16
CA ALA A 16 5.57 -14.20 0.87
C ALA A 16 4.03 -14.14 0.86
N ALA A 17 3.38 -15.00 0.06
CA ALA A 17 2.02 -14.79 -0.40
C ALA A 17 0.95 -14.83 0.70
N GLN A 18 1.11 -15.74 1.66
CA GLN A 18 0.14 -15.92 2.76
C GLN A 18 0.19 -14.78 3.79
N GLY A 19 1.38 -14.22 4.05
CA GLY A 19 1.50 -13.11 4.99
C GLY A 19 1.20 -11.76 4.35
N ILE A 20 1.50 -11.59 3.05
CA ILE A 20 1.14 -10.39 2.30
C ILE A 20 -0.38 -10.15 2.32
N SER A 21 -1.19 -11.20 2.10
CA SER A 21 -2.65 -11.06 2.10
C SER A 21 -3.21 -10.65 3.47
N GLN A 22 -2.57 -11.05 4.56
CA GLN A 22 -2.93 -10.60 5.92
C GLN A 22 -2.60 -9.13 6.15
N GLN A 23 -1.56 -8.62 5.49
CA GLN A 23 -1.24 -7.20 5.53
C GLN A 23 -2.24 -6.38 4.71
N LEU A 24 -2.78 -6.89 3.60
CA LEU A 24 -3.85 -6.21 2.85
C LEU A 24 -5.10 -6.06 3.73
N PHE A 25 -5.28 -4.86 4.29
CA PHE A 25 -6.41 -4.53 5.15
C PHE A 25 -7.73 -4.68 4.40
N SER A 26 -8.79 -5.05 5.10
CA SER A 26 -10.15 -5.02 4.56
C SER A 26 -11.03 -4.26 5.53
N PHE A 27 -11.86 -3.37 5.00
CA PHE A 27 -12.91 -2.70 5.73
C PHE A 27 -14.09 -3.62 6.02
N GLY A 28 -14.20 -4.77 5.31
CA GLY A 28 -15.28 -5.73 5.50
C GLY A 28 -16.68 -5.18 5.25
N ASN A 29 -16.79 -4.03 4.58
CA ASN A 29 -18.05 -3.33 4.33
C ASN A 29 -18.20 -2.96 2.84
N PRO A 30 -18.65 -3.92 1.99
CA PRO A 30 -18.86 -3.68 0.56
C PRO A 30 -19.97 -2.65 0.29
N GLY A 31 -20.83 -2.38 1.27
CA GLY A 31 -21.89 -1.37 1.22
C GLY A 31 -21.37 0.08 1.28
N VAL A 32 -20.07 0.28 1.59
CA VAL A 32 -19.44 1.61 1.64
C VAL A 32 -18.20 1.70 0.73
N VAL A 33 -17.41 0.63 0.66
CA VAL A 33 -16.15 0.59 -0.08
C VAL A 33 -16.07 -0.69 -0.91
N GLN A 34 -15.80 -0.54 -2.22
CA GLN A 34 -15.40 -1.63 -3.08
C GLN A 34 -13.88 -1.86 -2.96
N GLU A 35 -13.49 -3.10 -2.68
CA GLU A 35 -12.09 -3.52 -2.59
C GLU A 35 -11.72 -4.34 -3.83
N VAL A 36 -10.56 -4.05 -4.42
CA VAL A 36 -10.00 -4.81 -5.53
C VAL A 36 -8.53 -5.10 -5.27
N ASP A 37 -8.04 -6.23 -5.74
CA ASP A 37 -6.73 -6.77 -5.41
C ASP A 37 -5.85 -6.94 -6.65
N GLY A 38 -4.55 -7.13 -6.45
CA GLY A 38 -3.62 -7.55 -7.50
C GLY A 38 -3.56 -6.58 -8.67
N SER A 39 -3.70 -7.10 -9.89
CA SER A 39 -3.61 -6.30 -11.12
C SER A 39 -4.71 -5.24 -11.22
N ASP A 40 -5.90 -5.48 -10.69
CA ASP A 40 -7.00 -4.50 -10.69
C ASP A 40 -6.66 -3.31 -9.78
N ALA A 41 -6.02 -3.57 -8.65
CA ALA A 41 -5.50 -2.52 -7.78
C ALA A 41 -4.41 -1.70 -8.47
N ALA A 42 -3.53 -2.32 -9.25
CA ALA A 42 -2.51 -1.61 -10.02
C ALA A 42 -3.11 -0.70 -11.10
N GLN A 43 -4.14 -1.18 -11.80
CA GLN A 43 -4.88 -0.38 -12.77
C GLN A 43 -5.59 0.80 -12.11
N PHE A 44 -6.21 0.56 -10.95
CA PHE A 44 -6.81 1.61 -10.13
C PHE A 44 -5.79 2.69 -9.76
N ILE A 45 -4.64 2.30 -9.20
CA ILE A 45 -3.56 3.24 -8.83
C ILE A 45 -3.10 4.05 -10.05
N THR A 46 -2.91 3.38 -11.20
CA THR A 46 -2.46 4.03 -12.44
C THR A 46 -3.46 5.05 -12.95
N ALA A 47 -4.75 4.69 -12.95
CA ALA A 47 -5.83 5.59 -13.35
C ALA A 47 -5.98 6.78 -12.40
N ALA A 48 -5.89 6.54 -11.08
CA ALA A 48 -5.95 7.59 -10.07
C ALA A 48 -4.79 8.59 -10.20
N ALA A 49 -3.58 8.08 -10.44
CA ALA A 49 -2.38 8.88 -10.69
C ALA A 49 -2.42 9.66 -12.01
N GLY A 50 -3.32 9.30 -12.94
CA GLY A 50 -3.55 9.99 -14.20
C GLY A 50 -4.72 10.99 -14.18
N ALA A 51 -5.39 11.16 -13.04
CA ALA A 51 -6.54 12.06 -12.94
C ALA A 51 -6.13 13.53 -13.12
N ALA A 52 -6.99 14.33 -13.75
CA ALA A 52 -6.76 15.76 -13.97
C ALA A 52 -6.65 16.56 -12.66
N ASN A 53 -7.31 16.10 -11.58
CA ASN A 53 -7.21 16.73 -10.27
C ASN A 53 -5.86 16.36 -9.63
N GLN A 54 -4.94 17.34 -9.57
CA GLN A 54 -3.61 17.14 -9.01
C GLN A 54 -3.59 16.74 -7.53
N GLN A 55 -4.56 17.23 -6.73
CA GLN A 55 -4.66 16.84 -5.32
C GLN A 55 -5.03 15.37 -5.17
N LEU A 56 -5.81 14.83 -6.12
CA LEU A 56 -6.13 13.42 -6.20
C LEU A 56 -4.96 12.60 -6.75
N ALA A 57 -4.34 13.07 -7.83
CA ALA A 57 -3.29 12.32 -8.53
C ALA A 57 -1.98 12.23 -7.74
N ALA A 58 -1.64 13.24 -6.94
CA ALA A 58 -0.38 13.29 -6.21
C ALA A 58 -0.17 12.09 -5.24
N PRO A 59 -1.13 11.75 -4.35
CA PRO A 59 -1.12 10.52 -3.55
C PRO A 59 -0.78 9.24 -4.34
N PHE A 60 -1.52 8.99 -5.42
CA PHE A 60 -1.40 7.75 -6.18
C PHE A 60 -0.19 7.71 -7.11
N SER A 61 0.34 8.87 -7.50
CA SER A 61 1.57 8.96 -8.29
C SER A 61 2.76 8.35 -7.56
N LEU A 62 2.77 8.43 -6.22
CA LEU A 62 3.77 7.78 -5.38
C LEU A 62 3.66 6.25 -5.47
N LEU A 63 2.47 5.69 -5.26
CA LEU A 63 2.23 4.25 -5.37
C LEU A 63 2.51 3.73 -6.79
N ARG A 64 2.12 4.49 -7.83
CA ARG A 64 2.43 4.14 -9.23
C ARG A 64 3.94 4.03 -9.43
N ARG A 65 4.71 4.96 -8.87
CA ARG A 65 6.17 4.89 -8.91
C ARG A 65 6.69 3.66 -8.16
N ALA A 66 6.20 3.39 -6.96
CA ALA A 66 6.59 2.19 -6.21
C ALA A 66 6.31 0.89 -6.98
N LEU A 67 5.17 0.78 -7.68
CA LEU A 67 4.86 -0.36 -8.55
C LEU A 67 5.90 -0.59 -9.66
N THR A 68 6.50 0.49 -10.19
CA THR A 68 7.58 0.41 -11.19
C THR A 68 8.96 0.11 -10.60
N CYS A 69 9.11 0.22 -9.28
CA CYS A 69 10.36 -0.04 -8.55
C CYS A 69 10.55 -1.51 -8.14
N GLN A 70 9.78 -2.43 -8.73
CA GLN A 70 9.93 -3.86 -8.45
C GLN A 70 11.23 -4.39 -9.05
N ASP A 71 12.17 -4.80 -8.20
CA ASP A 71 13.31 -5.58 -8.64
C ASP A 71 12.87 -7.03 -8.90
N ASN A 72 13.25 -7.59 -10.05
CA ASN A 72 13.07 -9.01 -10.40
C ASN A 72 11.64 -9.56 -10.23
N ASN A 73 10.61 -8.72 -10.39
CA ASN A 73 9.22 -9.12 -10.18
C ASN A 73 8.96 -9.69 -8.78
N ALA A 74 9.69 -9.17 -7.77
CA ALA A 74 9.67 -9.55 -6.35
C ALA A 74 8.27 -9.83 -5.80
N GLY A 75 7.26 -9.09 -6.29
CA GLY A 75 5.89 -9.29 -5.92
C GLY A 75 5.40 -8.22 -4.96
N PHE A 76 4.44 -7.39 -5.39
CA PHE A 76 3.68 -6.55 -4.46
C PHE A 76 2.33 -7.18 -4.18
N GLY A 77 2.00 -7.34 -2.90
CA GLY A 77 0.61 -7.32 -2.50
C GLY A 77 0.00 -5.97 -2.86
N ALA A 78 -1.14 -5.94 -3.53
CA ALA A 78 -1.82 -4.69 -3.84
C ALA A 78 -3.32 -4.80 -3.54
N ARG A 79 -3.85 -3.79 -2.86
CA ARG A 79 -5.28 -3.59 -2.67
C ARG A 79 -5.64 -2.14 -2.91
N ALA A 80 -6.69 -1.91 -3.68
CA ALA A 80 -7.28 -0.60 -3.90
C ALA A 80 -8.70 -0.55 -3.37
N TYR A 81 -9.12 0.64 -2.99
CA TYR A 81 -10.36 0.89 -2.29
C TYR A 81 -11.09 2.03 -2.97
N ARG A 82 -12.20 1.69 -3.59
CA ARG A 82 -13.07 2.62 -4.30
C ARG A 82 -14.29 2.88 -3.43
N ARG A 83 -14.66 4.16 -3.27
CA ARG A 83 -15.89 4.52 -2.57
C ARG A 83 -17.10 4.19 -3.44
N ASN A 84 -18.24 3.91 -2.81
CA ASN A 84 -19.47 3.56 -3.52
C ASN A 84 -20.11 4.72 -4.30
N ASP A 85 -19.71 5.96 -4.00
CA ASP A 85 -20.01 7.14 -4.84
C ASP A 85 -19.16 7.19 -6.14
N GLY A 86 -18.35 6.17 -6.39
CA GLY A 86 -17.49 6.05 -7.57
C GLY A 86 -16.15 6.78 -7.43
N GLN A 87 -15.94 7.53 -6.34
CA GLN A 87 -14.70 8.25 -6.07
C GLN A 87 -13.58 7.33 -5.55
N TRP A 88 -12.36 7.85 -5.58
CA TRP A 88 -11.17 7.17 -5.10
C TRP A 88 -11.12 7.24 -3.56
N GLY A 89 -10.90 6.10 -2.90
CA GLY A 89 -10.72 6.03 -1.44
C GLY A 89 -9.23 6.03 -1.08
N GLY A 90 -8.53 5.01 -1.58
CA GLY A 90 -7.09 4.85 -1.42
C GLY A 90 -6.57 3.51 -1.89
N ALA A 91 -5.32 3.20 -1.57
CA ALA A 91 -4.67 1.94 -1.93
C ALA A 91 -3.51 1.61 -0.97
N VAL A 92 -3.22 0.31 -0.89
CA VAL A 92 -2.14 -0.33 -0.13
C VAL A 92 -1.26 -1.09 -1.12
N LEU A 93 0.06 -0.94 -0.99
CA LEU A 93 1.03 -1.91 -1.51
C LEU A 93 1.80 -2.54 -0.36
N VAL A 94 2.12 -3.83 -0.48
CA VAL A 94 2.83 -4.62 0.52
C VAL A 94 3.97 -5.37 -0.15
N ALA A 95 5.19 -5.17 0.30
CA ALA A 95 6.35 -5.94 -0.08
C ALA A 95 6.82 -6.78 1.12
N ALA A 96 7.13 -8.06 0.91
CA ALA A 96 7.82 -8.85 1.93
C ALA A 96 9.33 -8.64 1.84
N LYS A 97 10.02 -8.64 2.97
CA LYS A 97 11.48 -8.49 3.05
C LYS A 97 12.20 -9.65 2.38
N SER A 98 11.72 -10.89 2.55
CA SER A 98 12.24 -12.05 1.81
C SER A 98 12.17 -11.89 0.29
N ALA A 99 11.18 -11.16 -0.21
CA ALA A 99 11.01 -10.87 -1.63
C ALA A 99 11.69 -9.57 -2.08
N THR A 100 12.04 -8.69 -1.14
CA THR A 100 12.64 -7.37 -1.39
C THR A 100 14.08 -7.35 -0.89
N PRO A 101 15.04 -7.88 -1.68
CA PRO A 101 16.43 -8.09 -1.23
C PRO A 101 17.13 -6.79 -0.84
N SER A 102 16.71 -5.65 -1.42
CA SER A 102 17.16 -4.32 -1.02
C SER A 102 15.97 -3.39 -0.78
N PRO A 103 15.48 -3.28 0.46
CA PRO A 103 14.46 -2.29 0.80
C PRO A 103 14.95 -0.86 0.58
N ASP A 104 16.27 -0.63 0.63
CA ASP A 104 16.89 0.66 0.34
C ASP A 104 16.79 1.04 -1.14
N ASN A 105 16.84 0.07 -2.06
CA ASN A 105 16.61 0.31 -3.49
C ASN A 105 15.15 0.69 -3.74
N LEU A 106 14.21 -0.05 -3.15
CA LEU A 106 12.79 0.29 -3.22
C LEU A 106 12.54 1.69 -2.63
N ALA A 107 13.17 1.98 -1.49
CA ALA A 107 13.12 3.29 -0.86
C ALA A 107 13.66 4.35 -1.80
N ALA A 108 14.91 4.23 -2.26
CA ALA A 108 15.56 5.17 -3.16
C ALA A 108 14.74 5.43 -4.43
N CYS A 109 14.16 4.38 -5.00
CA CYS A 109 13.30 4.49 -6.17
C CYS A 109 11.98 5.21 -5.87
N ALA A 110 11.35 5.01 -4.71
CA ALA A 110 10.10 5.66 -4.31
C ALA A 110 10.27 7.04 -3.60
N LYS A 111 11.47 7.36 -3.12
CA LYS A 111 11.77 8.39 -2.08
C LYS A 111 11.49 9.83 -2.44
N THR A 112 11.45 10.22 -3.72
CA THR A 112 11.51 11.65 -4.08
C THR A 112 10.36 12.48 -3.49
N ASN A 113 9.24 11.89 -3.10
CA ASN A 113 8.09 12.61 -2.54
C ASN A 113 7.29 11.81 -1.49
N TRP A 114 7.85 10.71 -0.98
CA TRP A 114 7.16 9.88 0.01
C TRP A 114 7.27 10.52 1.40
N ARG A 115 6.12 10.80 2.04
CA ARG A 115 6.12 11.48 3.34
C ARG A 115 6.31 10.48 4.48
N ARG A 116 7.08 10.87 5.50
CA ARG A 116 7.17 10.11 6.76
C ARG A 116 5.84 10.25 7.52
N ALA A 117 5.44 9.19 8.21
CA ALA A 117 4.32 9.24 9.15
C ALA A 117 4.65 10.20 10.31
N THR A 118 3.86 11.26 10.49
CA THR A 118 4.00 12.21 11.62
C THR A 118 2.84 12.00 12.58
N ALA A 119 3.10 12.01 13.90
CA ALA A 119 2.01 12.02 14.87
C ALA A 119 1.38 13.43 14.93
N GLY A 120 0.05 13.55 14.85
CA GLY A 120 -0.67 14.78 15.24
C GLY A 120 -1.42 15.59 14.18
N GLY A 121 -1.57 15.12 12.94
CA GLY A 121 -2.56 15.64 11.97
C GLY A 121 -2.02 16.48 10.80
N GLU A 122 -2.79 16.86 9.78
CA GLU A 122 -4.23 16.58 9.48
C GLU A 122 -4.42 15.46 8.43
N THR A 123 -3.34 15.16 7.70
CA THR A 123 -3.18 14.10 6.69
C THR A 123 -2.05 13.15 7.09
N ALA A 124 -1.64 13.19 8.36
CA ALA A 124 -0.28 12.92 8.83
C ALA A 124 0.25 11.49 8.64
N MET A 125 -0.57 10.60 8.11
CA MET A 125 -0.21 9.22 7.77
C MET A 125 -0.87 8.74 6.45
N CYS A 126 -1.75 9.52 5.80
CA CYS A 126 -2.10 9.25 4.40
C CYS A 126 -0.86 9.52 3.55
N ASN A 127 -0.52 8.62 2.62
CA ASN A 127 0.66 8.76 1.76
C ASN A 127 1.98 8.53 2.53
N SER A 128 1.98 7.53 3.41
CA SER A 128 3.11 7.17 4.27
C SER A 128 3.49 5.69 4.14
N GLY A 129 4.72 5.37 4.55
CA GLY A 129 5.27 4.02 4.53
C GLY A 129 5.44 3.47 5.95
N TRP A 130 5.26 2.17 6.11
CA TRP A 130 5.37 1.47 7.38
C TRP A 130 6.15 0.16 7.23
N THR A 131 6.79 -0.29 8.30
CA THR A 131 7.41 -1.61 8.41
C THR A 131 6.80 -2.38 9.57
N THR A 132 6.31 -3.59 9.29
CA THR A 132 5.63 -4.45 10.28
C THR A 132 6.13 -5.90 10.20
N PRO A 133 6.24 -6.63 11.33
CA PRO A 133 6.06 -6.13 12.68
C PRO A 133 7.31 -5.37 13.17
N THR A 134 7.22 -4.66 14.30
CA THR A 134 8.36 -3.96 14.89
C THR A 134 9.52 -4.91 15.20
N SER A 135 10.74 -4.37 15.31
CA SER A 135 12.02 -5.09 15.34
C SER A 135 12.15 -6.24 16.35
N TYR A 136 11.32 -6.29 17.39
CA TYR A 136 11.30 -7.38 18.36
C TYR A 136 10.56 -8.63 17.87
N GLU A 137 9.48 -8.47 17.10
CA GLU A 137 8.72 -9.59 16.52
C GLU A 137 9.32 -10.07 15.20
N SER A 138 9.92 -9.17 14.41
CA SER A 138 10.57 -9.53 13.13
C SER A 138 11.85 -10.35 13.29
N ARG A 139 12.46 -10.39 14.48
CA ARG A 139 13.55 -11.35 14.80
C ARG A 139 13.07 -12.80 14.85
N ARG A 140 11.75 -13.04 14.87
CA ARG A 140 11.12 -14.37 14.88
C ARG A 140 10.32 -14.68 13.59
N GLY A 141 10.26 -13.77 12.60
CA GLY A 141 9.40 -13.94 11.43
C GLY A 141 9.70 -13.02 10.24
N GLU A 142 8.78 -12.97 9.27
CA GLU A 142 8.87 -12.14 8.06
C GLU A 142 8.63 -10.65 8.38
N THR A 143 9.27 -9.74 7.64
CA THR A 143 9.01 -8.29 7.73
C THR A 143 8.32 -7.81 6.46
N TYR A 144 7.32 -6.95 6.60
CA TYR A 144 6.57 -6.38 5.49
C TYR A 144 6.74 -4.86 5.43
N TYR A 145 6.94 -4.35 4.23
CA TYR A 145 6.96 -2.93 3.89
C TYR A 145 5.59 -2.56 3.32
N ILE A 146 4.89 -1.67 4.01
CA ILE A 146 3.54 -1.23 3.66
C ILE A 146 3.61 0.18 3.12
N LEU A 147 3.04 0.41 1.95
CA LEU A 147 2.91 1.72 1.33
C LEU A 147 1.44 2.06 1.24
N LEU A 148 1.05 3.19 1.82
CA LEU A 148 -0.34 3.64 1.88
C LEU A 148 -0.49 4.92 1.07
N ALA A 149 -1.55 5.04 0.28
CA ALA A 149 -1.99 6.32 -0.24
C ALA A 149 -3.52 6.45 -0.21
N GLY A 150 -4.02 7.67 -0.09
CA GLY A 150 -5.46 7.92 -0.01
C GLY A 150 -5.84 9.38 -0.18
N THR A 151 -7.09 9.58 -0.57
CA THR A 151 -7.70 10.89 -0.83
C THR A 151 -8.76 11.27 0.19
N ALA A 152 -9.16 10.35 1.06
CA ALA A 152 -10.07 10.58 2.19
C ALA A 152 -9.37 10.26 3.52
N ALA A 153 -9.41 11.20 4.47
CA ALA A 153 -8.78 11.02 5.78
C ALA A 153 -9.37 9.85 6.57
N ASP A 154 -10.68 9.59 6.44
CA ASP A 154 -11.37 8.49 7.11
C ASP A 154 -10.85 7.12 6.67
N PHE A 155 -10.57 6.96 5.37
CA PHE A 155 -9.99 5.75 4.82
C PHE A 155 -8.61 5.47 5.44
N CYS A 156 -7.76 6.49 5.50
CA CYS A 156 -6.45 6.32 6.11
C CYS A 156 -6.55 6.11 7.62
N ARG A 157 -7.55 6.64 8.31
CA ARG A 157 -7.67 6.57 9.78
C ARG A 157 -7.67 5.12 10.28
N ASP A 158 -8.52 4.27 9.71
CA ASP A 158 -8.63 2.86 10.12
C ASP A 158 -7.40 2.05 9.71
N LEU A 159 -6.87 2.30 8.52
CA LEU A 159 -5.61 1.72 8.06
C LEU A 159 -4.44 2.08 8.99
N ASN A 160 -4.35 3.34 9.40
CA ASN A 160 -3.34 3.80 10.32
C ASN A 160 -3.50 3.13 11.68
N ALA A 161 -4.73 2.96 12.18
CA ALA A 161 -4.97 2.26 13.43
C ALA A 161 -4.42 0.82 13.41
N LYS A 162 -4.57 0.11 12.27
CA LYS A 162 -3.99 -1.23 12.10
C LYS A 162 -2.46 -1.26 12.23
N TYR A 163 -1.75 -0.27 11.71
CA TYR A 163 -0.28 -0.27 11.68
C TYR A 163 0.37 0.52 12.82
N LYS A 164 -0.37 1.38 13.52
CA LYS A 164 0.20 2.29 14.53
C LYS A 164 0.73 1.57 15.78
N SER A 165 0.20 0.40 16.14
CA SER A 165 0.64 -0.37 17.32
C SER A 165 1.95 -1.11 17.06
N ASP A 166 2.05 -1.75 15.90
CA ASP A 166 3.06 -2.78 15.63
C ASP A 166 3.93 -2.47 14.41
N ALA A 167 3.90 -1.24 13.88
CA ALA A 167 4.72 -0.82 12.76
C ALA A 167 5.56 0.43 13.05
N THR A 168 6.68 0.54 12.34
CA THR A 168 7.57 1.71 12.38
C THR A 168 7.46 2.50 11.08
N GLY A 169 7.52 3.84 11.13
CA GLY A 169 7.49 4.67 9.93
C GLY A 169 8.71 4.48 9.02
N TRP A 170 8.49 4.47 7.70
CA TRP A 170 9.50 4.33 6.64
C TRP A 170 9.23 5.35 5.51
N PRO A 171 10.24 5.83 4.76
CA PRO A 171 11.67 5.52 4.86
C PRO A 171 12.32 6.16 6.09
N PHE A 172 13.27 5.45 6.68
CA PHE A 172 14.19 5.98 7.69
C PHE A 172 15.05 7.10 7.09
#